data_AF-A0A1F7UGZ6-F1
#
_entry.id   AF-A0A1F7UGZ6-F1
#
_cell.length_a   1.000
_cell.length_b   1.000
_cell.length_c   1.000
_cell.angle_alpha   90.00
_cell.angle_beta   90.00
_cell.angle_gamma   90.00
#
_symmetry.space_group_name_H-M   'P 1'
#
loop_
_entity.id
_entity.type
_entity.pdbx_description
1 polymer ?
#
loop_
_entity_poly.entity_id
_entity_poly.type
_entity_poly.pdbx_seq_one_letter_code
_entity_poly.pdbx_strand_id
1 'polypeptide(L)'
;MDEIEAYFLDDTEAKYSLVVGTDSDQAQDSADFVTAIVVHRHGKGARYFLARERKPRYHTLRERIWQEAIFSTTIAKTLAEELLEREVPSQNVEVHIDVGENGPTRSLIKELVGFVRGNGFVAHIKPEAYAAASVADRYT
;
A
#
# COMPACT_ATOMS: atom_id res chain seq x y z
N MET A 1 11.46 8.24 -7.33
CA MET A 1 10.37 8.88 -8.09
C MET A 1 10.60 8.81 -9.58
N ASP A 2 11.77 9.20 -10.08
CA ASP A 2 12.04 9.25 -11.54
C ASP A 2 11.80 7.92 -12.27
N GLU A 3 12.13 6.78 -11.66
CA GLU A 3 11.84 5.47 -12.29
C GLU A 3 10.33 5.15 -12.34
N ILE A 4 9.57 5.54 -11.31
CA ILE A 4 8.12 5.35 -11.28
C ILE A 4 7.49 6.19 -12.39
N GLU A 5 7.86 7.47 -12.47
CA GLU A 5 7.41 8.37 -13.53
C GLU A 5 7.77 7.83 -14.92
N ALA A 6 9.02 7.44 -15.15
CA ALA A 6 9.46 6.87 -16.43
C ALA A 6 8.63 5.63 -16.81
N TYR A 7 8.23 4.81 -15.83
CA TYR A 7 7.39 3.64 -16.08
C TYR A 7 5.94 4.01 -16.44
N PHE A 8 5.39 5.09 -15.90
CA PHE A 8 4.09 5.61 -16.35
C PHE A 8 4.16 6.22 -17.75
N LEU A 9 5.19 7.03 -18.02
CA LEU A 9 5.36 7.75 -19.28
C LEU A 9 5.73 6.85 -20.46
N ASP A 10 6.29 5.67 -20.20
CA ASP A 10 6.58 4.66 -21.23
C ASP A 10 5.31 4.15 -21.94
N ASP A 11 4.14 4.22 -21.29
CA ASP A 11 2.85 3.91 -21.92
C ASP A 11 1.71 4.62 -21.19
N THR A 12 1.34 5.81 -21.67
CA THR A 12 0.34 6.67 -21.03
C THR A 12 -1.11 6.25 -21.31
N GLU A 13 -1.35 5.38 -22.30
CA GLU A 13 -2.68 4.84 -22.59
C GLU A 13 -3.00 3.56 -21.79
N ALA A 14 -1.99 2.95 -21.17
CA ALA A 14 -2.19 1.80 -20.31
C ALA A 14 -2.92 2.15 -19.00
N LYS A 15 -3.63 1.16 -18.47
CA LYS A 15 -4.20 1.23 -17.13
C LYS A 15 -3.17 0.77 -16.10
N TYR A 16 -3.08 1.51 -15.00
CA TYR A 16 -2.17 1.20 -13.90
C TYR A 16 -2.93 1.05 -12.60
N SER A 17 -2.45 0.14 -11.76
CA SER A 17 -2.80 0.06 -10.34
C SER A 17 -1.55 0.31 -9.51
N LEU A 18 -1.68 1.14 -8.48
CA LEU A 18 -0.60 1.43 -7.56
C LEU A 18 -0.92 0.86 -6.18
N VAL A 19 -0.15 -0.13 -5.75
CA VAL A 19 -0.37 -0.82 -4.48
C VAL A 19 0.75 -0.47 -3.51
N VAL A 20 0.40 -0.05 -2.30
CA VAL A 20 1.33 0.26 -1.22
C VAL A 20 1.00 -0.56 0.01
N GLY A 21 1.98 -1.25 0.57
CA GLY A 21 1.81 -2.04 1.79
C GLY A 21 3.11 -2.14 2.57
N THR A 22 3.00 -2.12 3.90
CA THR A 22 4.16 -2.18 4.79
C THR A 22 4.10 -3.44 5.62
N ASP A 23 5.23 -4.15 5.67
CA ASP A 23 5.48 -5.23 6.62
C ASP A 23 6.56 -4.77 7.61
N SER A 24 6.61 -5.42 8.78
CA SER A 24 7.57 -5.05 9.80
C SER A 24 8.20 -6.27 10.46
N ASP A 25 9.51 -6.19 10.67
CA ASP A 25 10.27 -7.17 11.43
C ASP A 25 10.92 -6.51 12.64
N GLN A 26 10.91 -7.17 13.79
CA GLN A 26 11.42 -6.62 15.04
C GLN A 26 12.75 -7.26 15.43
N ALA A 27 13.76 -6.41 15.59
CA ALA A 27 15.04 -6.74 16.20
C ALA A 27 15.04 -6.40 17.71
N GLN A 28 16.16 -6.65 18.39
CA GLN A 28 16.29 -6.52 19.85
C GLN A 28 15.87 -5.14 20.39
N ASP A 29 16.31 -4.05 19.74
CA ASP A 29 16.09 -2.67 20.19
C ASP A 29 15.34 -1.80 19.16
N SER A 30 14.96 -2.36 18.03
CA SER A 30 14.33 -1.62 16.92
C SER A 30 13.36 -2.49 16.12
N ALA A 31 12.47 -1.86 15.38
CA ALA A 31 11.68 -2.50 14.34
C ALA A 31 12.02 -1.88 12.98
N ASP A 32 12.21 -2.72 11.98
CA ASP A 32 12.41 -2.34 10.59
C ASP A 32 11.07 -2.47 9.85
N PHE A 33 10.54 -1.35 9.38
CA PHE A 33 9.34 -1.27 8.56
C PHE A 33 9.76 -1.19 7.10
N VAL A 34 9.24 -2.09 6.27
CA VAL A 34 9.54 -2.18 4.84
C VAL A 34 8.25 -1.97 4.06
N THR A 35 8.15 -0.85 3.37
CA THR A 35 7.03 -0.53 2.49
C THR A 35 7.33 -0.96 1.08
N ALA A 36 6.51 -1.86 0.53
CA ALA A 36 6.48 -2.20 -0.87
C ALA A 36 5.55 -1.24 -1.62
N ILE A 37 6.03 -0.71 -2.74
CA ILE A 37 5.27 0.08 -3.70
C ILE A 37 5.27 -0.71 -5.00
N VAL A 38 4.11 -1.14 -5.48
CA VAL A 38 3.97 -1.91 -6.71
C VAL A 38 3.21 -1.08 -7.73
N VAL A 39 3.86 -0.83 -8.87
CA VAL A 39 3.25 -0.18 -10.03
C VAL A 39 2.92 -1.28 -11.03
N HIS A 40 1.65 -1.67 -11.13
CA HIS A 40 1.19 -2.73 -12.03
C HIS A 40 0.59 -2.10 -13.29
N ARG A 41 1.20 -2.36 -14.46
CA ARG A 41 0.64 -2.03 -15.77
C ARG A 41 -0.20 -3.21 -16.26
N HIS A 42 -1.50 -3.03 -16.37
CA HIS A 42 -2.44 -4.11 -16.66
C HIS A 42 -2.10 -4.80 -17.98
N GLY A 43 -1.97 -6.14 -17.96
CA GLY A 43 -1.60 -6.96 -19.11
C GLY A 43 -0.12 -6.87 -19.55
N LYS A 44 0.71 -6.06 -18.87
CA LYS A 44 2.11 -5.79 -19.26
C LYS A 44 3.14 -5.95 -18.13
N GLY A 45 2.70 -6.46 -16.97
CA GLY A 45 3.55 -6.75 -15.82
C GLY A 45 3.65 -5.58 -14.83
N ALA A 46 4.53 -5.70 -13.84
CA ALA A 46 4.64 -4.75 -12.75
C ALA A 46 6.10 -4.43 -12.40
N ARG A 47 6.32 -3.28 -11.77
CA ARG A 47 7.56 -2.92 -11.07
C ARG A 47 7.30 -2.80 -9.58
N TYR A 48 8.28 -3.17 -8.76
CA TYR A 48 8.22 -3.03 -7.32
C TYR A 48 9.38 -2.20 -6.79
N PHE A 49 9.10 -1.39 -5.78
CA PHE A 49 10.05 -0.54 -5.08
C PHE A 49 9.92 -0.77 -3.58
N LEU A 50 11.03 -0.62 -2.85
CA LEU A 50 11.06 -0.81 -1.40
C LEU A 50 11.53 0.48 -0.72
N ALA A 51 10.75 0.96 0.24
CA ALA A 51 11.17 1.97 1.20
C ALA A 51 11.38 1.29 2.56
N ARG A 52 12.40 1.72 3.32
CA ARG A 52 12.71 1.15 4.63
C ARG A 52 12.80 2.25 5.66
N GLU A 53 12.16 2.03 6.81
CA GLU A 53 12.22 2.95 7.94
C GLU A 53 12.44 2.18 9.24
N ARG A 54 13.45 2.59 10.01
CA ARG A 54 13.75 2.00 11.31
C ARG A 54 13.11 2.83 12.42
N LYS A 55 12.38 2.16 13.31
CA LYS A 55 11.74 2.75 14.49
C LYS A 55 12.14 2.03 15.77
N PRO A 56 11.86 2.62 16.95
CA PRO A 56 11.84 1.86 18.19
C PRO A 56 10.93 0.63 18.08
N ARG A 57 11.20 -0.39 18.88
CA ARG A 57 10.37 -1.59 18.97
C ARG A 57 8.91 -1.25 19.30
N TYR A 58 7.97 -2.02 18.75
CA TYR A 58 6.58 -1.99 19.17
C TYR A 58 6.37 -2.95 20.35
N HIS A 59 5.36 -2.67 21.17
CA HIS A 59 5.04 -3.41 22.38
C HIS A 59 3.80 -4.30 22.22
N THR A 60 2.93 -3.96 21.27
CA THR A 60 1.68 -4.72 21.05
C THR A 60 1.44 -4.99 19.57
N LEU A 61 0.69 -6.05 19.28
CA LEU A 61 0.23 -6.35 17.91
C LEU A 61 -0.59 -5.20 17.32
N ARG A 62 -1.41 -4.54 18.16
CA ARG A 62 -2.20 -3.37 17.75
C ARG A 62 -1.30 -2.23 17.30
N GLU A 63 -0.26 -1.92 18.07
CA GLU A 63 0.72 -0.88 17.73
C GLU A 63 1.44 -1.20 16.42
N ARG A 64 1.93 -2.44 16.25
CA ARG A 64 2.58 -2.90 15.01
C ARG A 64 1.71 -2.65 13.78
N ILE A 65 0.47 -3.14 13.81
CA ILE A 65 -0.47 -3.04 12.70
C ILE A 65 -0.82 -1.58 12.39
N TRP A 66 -1.00 -0.75 13.42
CA TRP A 66 -1.23 0.69 13.24
C TRP A 66 -0.04 1.37 12.57
N GLN A 67 1.18 1.06 13.01
CA GLN A 67 2.40 1.60 12.41
C GLN A 67 2.52 1.18 10.94
N GLU A 68 2.29 -0.09 10.61
CA GLU A 68 2.26 -0.58 9.22
C GLU A 68 1.24 0.19 8.36
N ALA A 69 0.02 0.41 8.86
CA ALA A 69 -1.00 1.16 8.14
C ALA A 69 -0.63 2.64 7.98
N ILE A 70 -0.04 3.26 9.00
CA ILE A 70 0.44 4.65 8.96
C ILE A 70 1.52 4.79 7.90
N PHE A 71 2.57 3.95 7.93
CA PHE A 71 3.65 4.02 6.93
C PHE A 71 3.14 3.82 5.51
N SER A 72 2.29 2.82 5.30
CA SER A 72 1.72 2.56 3.97
C SER A 72 0.93 3.76 3.46
N THR A 73 0.12 4.38 4.33
CA THR A 73 -0.69 5.55 3.98
C THR A 73 0.16 6.80 3.76
N THR A 74 1.20 7.01 4.56
CA THR A 74 2.14 8.12 4.39
C THR A 74 2.86 8.03 3.06
N ILE A 75 3.39 6.86 2.71
CA ILE A 75 4.06 6.64 1.43
C ILE A 75 3.07 6.78 0.26
N ALA A 76 1.86 6.24 0.38
CA ALA A 76 0.81 6.43 -0.62
C ALA A 76 0.49 7.91 -0.86
N LYS A 77 0.42 8.71 0.21
CA LYS A 77 0.19 10.15 0.13
C LYS A 77 1.34 10.89 -0.55
N THR A 78 2.57 10.66 -0.12
CA THR A 78 3.74 11.27 -0.76
C THR A 78 3.80 10.91 -2.25
N LEU A 79 3.51 9.66 -2.58
CA LEU A 79 3.51 9.20 -3.97
C LEU A 79 2.40 9.85 -4.81
N ALA A 80 1.18 9.98 -4.26
CA ALA A 80 0.09 10.67 -4.94
C ALA A 80 0.38 12.17 -5.15
N GLU A 81 0.95 12.85 -4.15
CA GLU A 81 1.35 14.26 -4.23
C GLU A 81 2.43 14.46 -5.31
N GLU A 82 3.49 13.64 -5.31
CA GLU A 82 4.57 13.70 -6.30
C GLU A 82 4.09 13.40 -7.74
N LEU A 83 3.19 12.43 -7.92
CA LEU A 83 2.64 12.11 -9.24
C LEU A 83 1.75 13.26 -9.75
N LEU A 84 0.99 13.90 -8.86
CA LEU A 84 0.19 15.07 -9.20
C LEU A 84 1.07 16.27 -9.59
N GLU A 85 2.13 16.55 -8.82
CA GLU A 85 3.07 17.64 -9.12
C GLU A 85 3.79 17.45 -10.45
N ARG A 86 4.03 16.20 -10.85
CA ARG A 86 4.67 15.84 -12.13
C ARG A 86 3.67 15.68 -13.29
N GLU A 87 2.39 15.97 -13.07
CA GLU A 87 1.32 15.81 -14.07
C GLU A 87 1.20 14.37 -14.64
N VAL A 88 1.62 13.37 -13.85
CA VAL A 88 1.54 11.96 -14.24
C VAL A 88 0.13 11.44 -13.94
N PRO A 89 -0.60 10.91 -14.93
CA PRO A 89 -1.92 10.32 -14.70
C PRO A 89 -1.78 9.04 -13.88
N SER A 90 -1.85 9.17 -12.56
CA SER A 90 -1.87 8.04 -11.64
C SER A 90 -3.30 7.69 -11.27
N GLN A 91 -3.71 6.47 -11.57
CA GLN A 91 -5.01 5.96 -11.20
C GLN A 91 -4.90 5.19 -9.88
N ASN A 92 -5.78 5.55 -8.93
CA ASN A 92 -6.13 4.86 -7.69
C ASN A 92 -4.95 4.20 -6.93
N VAL A 93 -4.46 4.92 -5.92
CA VAL A 93 -3.54 4.33 -4.94
C VAL A 93 -4.32 3.46 -3.96
N GLU A 94 -3.94 2.19 -3.89
CA GLU A 94 -4.47 1.16 -3.03
C GLU A 94 -3.50 0.93 -1.87
N VAL A 95 -4.01 1.02 -0.64
CA VAL A 95 -3.26 0.70 0.57
C VAL A 95 -3.67 -0.68 1.06
N HIS A 96 -2.71 -1.59 1.08
CA HIS A 96 -2.89 -2.96 1.54
C HIS A 96 -2.49 -3.07 3.00
N ILE A 97 -3.42 -3.55 3.82
CA ILE A 97 -3.24 -3.73 5.25
C ILE A 97 -3.28 -5.23 5.55
N ASP A 98 -2.19 -5.77 6.08
CA ASP A 98 -2.07 -7.19 6.41
C ASP A 98 -2.72 -7.52 7.76
N VAL A 99 -4.06 -7.51 7.79
CA VAL A 99 -4.87 -7.89 8.95
C VAL A 99 -5.83 -8.99 8.55
N GLY A 100 -5.92 -10.06 9.37
CA GLY A 100 -6.91 -11.12 9.18
C GLY A 100 -8.25 -10.82 9.85
N GLU A 101 -9.34 -11.30 9.26
CA GLU A 101 -10.71 -11.17 9.78
C GLU A 101 -11.00 -12.05 11.01
N ASN A 102 -10.22 -13.11 11.19
CA ASN A 102 -10.35 -14.08 12.27
C ASN A 102 -9.26 -13.83 13.32
N GLY A 103 -9.55 -13.00 14.32
CA GLY A 103 -8.61 -12.75 15.41
C GLY A 103 -8.86 -11.49 16.24
N PRO A 104 -8.00 -11.21 17.23
CA PRO A 104 -8.09 -10.04 18.11
C PRO A 104 -7.95 -8.70 17.37
N THR A 105 -7.57 -8.75 16.08
CA THR A 105 -7.35 -7.60 15.19
C THR A 105 -8.60 -7.17 14.43
N ARG A 106 -9.72 -7.91 14.53
CA ARG A 106 -10.98 -7.57 13.85
C ARG A 106 -11.54 -6.20 14.23
N SER A 107 -11.33 -5.78 15.48
CA SER A 107 -11.73 -4.43 15.93
C SER A 107 -10.95 -3.33 15.20
N LEU A 108 -9.70 -3.60 14.84
CA LEU A 108 -8.83 -2.66 14.13
C LEU A 108 -9.25 -2.45 12.68
N ILE A 109 -9.83 -3.47 12.04
CA ILE A 109 -10.22 -3.43 10.62
C ILE A 109 -11.03 -2.17 10.29
N LYS A 110 -12.08 -1.89 11.07
CA LYS A 110 -12.92 -0.71 10.82
C LYS A 110 -12.16 0.60 11.00
N GLU A 111 -11.30 0.68 12.00
CA GLU A 111 -10.52 1.87 12.29
C GLU A 111 -9.49 2.13 11.17
N LEU A 112 -8.77 1.10 10.73
CA LEU A 112 -7.73 1.20 9.71
C LEU A 112 -8.32 1.46 8.32
N VAL A 113 -9.44 0.83 7.96
CA VAL A 113 -10.19 1.14 6.73
C VAL A 113 -10.68 2.57 6.74
N GLY A 114 -11.25 3.02 7.86
CA GLY A 114 -11.69 4.40 8.04
C GLY A 114 -10.54 5.39 7.90
N PHE A 115 -9.38 5.08 8.50
CA PHE A 115 -8.17 5.89 8.40
C PHE A 115 -7.66 6.00 6.95
N VAL A 116 -7.51 4.89 6.23
CA VAL A 116 -7.04 4.88 4.84
C VAL A 116 -8.01 5.62 3.92
N ARG A 117 -9.31 5.33 4.01
CA ARG A 117 -10.34 6.01 3.21
C ARG A 117 -10.46 7.49 3.54
N GLY A 118 -10.29 7.86 4.81
CA GLY A 118 -10.24 9.26 5.25
C GLY A 118 -9.06 10.04 4.66
N ASN A 119 -8.01 9.35 4.24
CA ASN A 119 -6.88 9.94 3.50
C ASN A 119 -7.06 9.90 1.97
N GLY A 120 -8.22 9.46 1.46
CA GLY A 120 -8.51 9.46 0.03
C GLY A 120 -8.06 8.21 -0.72
N PHE A 121 -7.64 7.15 -0.02
CA PHE A 121 -7.14 5.92 -0.64
C PHE A 121 -8.12 4.75 -0.51
N VAL A 122 -7.98 3.77 -1.41
CA VAL A 122 -8.72 2.52 -1.32
C VAL A 122 -8.00 1.60 -0.34
N ALA A 123 -8.73 1.07 0.64
CA ALA A 123 -8.20 0.13 1.62
C ALA A 123 -8.50 -1.31 1.21
N HIS A 124 -7.48 -2.15 1.11
CA HIS A 124 -7.60 -3.60 0.91
C HIS A 124 -7.08 -4.38 2.13
N ILE A 125 -7.84 -5.39 2.56
CA ILE A 125 -7.52 -6.23 3.72
C ILE A 125 -7.54 -7.70 3.29
N LYS A 126 -6.70 -8.55 3.90
CA LYS A 126 -6.73 -10.00 3.64
C LYS A 126 -7.94 -10.68 4.32
N PRO A 127 -8.58 -11.69 3.70
CA PRO A 127 -8.20 -12.36 2.46
C PRO A 127 -8.79 -11.70 1.19
N GLU A 128 -9.64 -10.68 1.32
CA GLU A 128 -10.30 -10.04 0.17
C GLU A 128 -9.32 -9.34 -0.78
N ALA A 129 -8.15 -8.92 -0.31
CA ALA A 129 -7.05 -8.46 -1.16
C ALA A 129 -6.58 -9.50 -2.19
N TYR A 130 -6.84 -10.80 -1.94
CA TYR A 130 -6.54 -11.89 -2.87
C TYR A 130 -7.77 -12.24 -3.75
N ALA A 131 -8.98 -12.20 -3.18
CA ALA A 131 -10.20 -12.56 -3.89
C ALA A 131 -10.68 -11.46 -4.85
N ALA A 132 -10.57 -10.18 -4.48
CA ALA A 132 -10.97 -9.06 -5.34
C ALA A 132 -10.04 -8.87 -6.53
N ALA A 133 -8.72 -9.07 -6.37
CA ALA A 133 -7.77 -9.10 -7.49
C ALA A 133 -8.08 -10.25 -8.48
N SER A 134 -8.49 -11.41 -7.96
CA SER A 134 -8.87 -12.58 -8.76
C SER A 134 -10.23 -12.43 -9.48
N VAL A 135 -11.13 -11.58 -8.96
CA VAL A 135 -12.48 -11.37 -9.50
C VAL A 135 -12.55 -10.13 -10.39
N ALA A 136 -11.73 -9.10 -10.14
CA ALA A 136 -11.62 -7.92 -10.99
C ALA A 136 -11.08 -8.26 -12.39
N ASP A 137 -10.19 -9.26 -12.49
CA ASP A 137 -9.71 -9.83 -13.76
C ASP A 137 -10.80 -10.59 -14.56
N ARG A 138 -11.99 -10.81 -13.98
CA ARG A 138 -13.08 -11.52 -14.64
C ARG A 138 -14.18 -10.61 -15.21
N TYR A 139 -14.13 -9.30 -14.95
CA TYR A 139 -15.16 -8.35 -15.38
C TYR A 139 -14.62 -7.04 -16.00
N THR A 140 -13.36 -6.98 -16.43
CA THR A 140 -12.87 -5.88 -17.29
C THR A 140 -12.12 -6.40 -18.50
#